data_AF-A0AAU6AH59-F1
#
_entry.id   AF-A0AAU6AH59-F1
#
_cell.length_a   1.000
_cell.length_b   1.000
_cell.length_c   1.000
_cell.angle_alpha   90.00
_cell.angle_beta   90.00
_cell.angle_gamma   90.00
#
_symmetry.space_group_name_H-M   'P 1'
#
loop_
_entity.id
_entity.type
_entity.pdbx_description
1 polymer ?
#
loop_
_entity_poly.entity_id
_entity_poly.type
_entity_poly.pdbx_seq_one_letter_code
_entity_poly.pdbx_strand_id
1 'polypeptide(L)'
;MITLPLTPERRTVYWTVAVHETYGSVHQSTGLHSASAVRQQYDFWPAKPSTARMELTEHTLIQARTITTFEDLPGPGEATPLPDLPAGAHEVKRFFKFTSALEDGSLTGFGPAVLRTGDDVRHFYNWTVTTQDRAQAVHVDVSTLRILDITLTHYTREIQLADLPDDFTASLLGQLETEGLCWVPVHEHAGTYLRVPLADGSEITISGATADGREASSQHTADDHASWLAVWGDFNDTFVEVYRSARRGLTRAADTAALAAAVLKCAREHGGGPALKDTLQQAHGSEPTQDS
;
A
#
# COMPACT_ATOMS: atom_id res chain seq x y z
N MET A 1 -29.78 3.55 -22.46
CA MET A 1 -28.48 4.23 -22.41
C MET A 1 -27.47 3.20 -21.88
N ILE A 2 -26.32 2.99 -22.53
CA ILE A 2 -25.37 1.94 -22.12
C ILE A 2 -24.39 2.57 -21.13
N THR A 3 -24.53 2.25 -19.85
CA THR A 3 -23.56 2.54 -18.81
C THR A 3 -22.32 1.69 -19.06
N LEU A 4 -21.25 2.32 -19.55
CA LEU A 4 -19.98 1.64 -19.79
C LEU A 4 -19.19 1.57 -18.48
N PRO A 5 -18.80 0.37 -18.00
CA PRO A 5 -17.93 0.24 -16.82
C PRO A 5 -16.59 0.90 -17.13
N LEU A 6 -16.06 1.66 -16.16
CA LEU A 6 -14.69 2.17 -16.26
C LEU A 6 -13.73 0.98 -16.03
N THR A 7 -12.89 0.65 -17.01
CA THR A 7 -11.84 -0.39 -16.94
C THR A 7 -10.86 -0.21 -15.76
N PRO A 8 -10.23 -1.30 -15.27
CA PRO A 8 -10.83 -2.54 -14.77
C PRO A 8 -11.21 -2.42 -13.29
N GLU A 9 -11.99 -3.39 -12.79
CA GLU A 9 -12.27 -3.55 -11.37
C GLU A 9 -10.99 -3.47 -10.53
N ARG A 10 -11.00 -2.63 -9.49
CA ARG A 10 -9.85 -2.51 -8.59
C ARG A 10 -9.95 -3.59 -7.54
N ARG A 11 -9.02 -4.54 -7.57
CA ARG A 11 -8.88 -5.57 -6.54
C ARG A 11 -7.77 -5.16 -5.57
N THR A 12 -8.12 -5.09 -4.28
CA THR A 12 -7.17 -4.92 -3.19
C THR A 12 -7.19 -6.16 -2.32
N VAL A 13 -6.02 -6.75 -2.08
CA VAL A 13 -5.86 -7.84 -1.12
C VAL A 13 -5.10 -7.30 0.08
N TYR A 14 -5.53 -7.72 1.27
CA TYR A 14 -4.84 -7.45 2.52
C TYR A 14 -5.13 -8.57 3.53
N TRP A 15 -4.34 -8.64 4.58
CA TRP A 15 -4.42 -9.68 5.59
C TRP A 15 -4.62 -9.08 6.98
N THR A 16 -5.20 -9.89 7.84
CA THR A 16 -5.31 -9.66 9.27
C THR A 16 -4.66 -10.82 10.00
N VAL A 17 -3.78 -10.51 10.95
CA VAL A 17 -3.22 -11.49 11.89
C VAL A 17 -3.86 -11.24 13.26
N ALA A 18 -4.58 -12.24 13.76
CA ALA A 18 -5.13 -12.23 15.12
C ALA A 18 -4.29 -13.15 16.00
N VAL A 19 -3.73 -12.61 17.09
CA VAL A 19 -2.93 -13.32 18.07
C VAL A 19 -3.76 -13.47 19.32
N HIS A 20 -4.05 -14.71 19.69
CA HIS A 20 -4.73 -15.03 20.94
C HIS A 20 -3.69 -15.36 21.98
N GLU A 21 -3.72 -14.63 23.08
CA GLU A 21 -2.88 -14.91 24.24
C GLU A 21 -3.52 -15.95 25.15
N THR A 22 -2.70 -16.67 25.90
CA THR A 22 -3.11 -17.72 26.86
C THR A 22 -4.08 -17.18 27.92
N TYR A 23 -4.01 -15.88 28.23
CA TYR A 23 -4.85 -15.23 29.23
C TYR A 23 -6.11 -14.56 28.64
N GLY A 24 -6.42 -14.81 27.36
CA GLY A 24 -7.67 -14.40 26.71
C GLY A 24 -7.63 -13.04 26.01
N SER A 25 -6.51 -12.31 26.08
CA SER A 25 -6.31 -11.11 25.28
C SER A 25 -6.13 -11.46 23.80
N VAL A 26 -6.65 -10.60 22.92
CA VAL A 26 -6.50 -10.74 21.47
C VAL A 26 -5.83 -9.49 20.92
N HIS A 27 -4.67 -9.67 20.30
CA HIS A 27 -4.01 -8.63 19.52
C HIS A 27 -4.37 -8.82 18.05
N GLN A 28 -4.80 -7.75 17.37
CA GLN A 28 -5.11 -7.79 15.95
C GLN A 28 -4.26 -6.78 15.19
N SER A 29 -3.48 -7.28 14.24
CA SER A 29 -2.82 -6.47 13.21
C SER A 29 -3.64 -6.56 11.94
N THR A 30 -4.20 -5.44 11.48
CA THR A 30 -5.10 -5.38 10.31
C THR A 30 -4.48 -4.51 9.21
N GLY A 31 -4.96 -4.65 7.98
CA GLY A 31 -4.49 -3.83 6.86
C GLY A 31 -3.09 -4.19 6.36
N LEU A 32 -2.64 -5.43 6.62
CA LEU A 32 -1.35 -5.91 6.15
C LEU A 32 -1.44 -6.11 4.64
N HIS A 33 -0.73 -5.31 3.86
CA HIS A 33 -0.83 -5.31 2.39
C HIS A 33 0.32 -6.05 1.71
N SER A 34 1.21 -6.69 2.46
CA SER A 34 2.26 -7.57 1.93
C SER A 34 2.28 -8.91 2.69
N ALA A 35 2.58 -9.99 1.97
CA ALA A 35 2.80 -11.29 2.60
C ALA A 35 4.04 -11.28 3.53
N SER A 36 5.04 -10.43 3.25
CA SER A 36 6.19 -10.22 4.13
C SER A 36 5.79 -9.63 5.48
N ALA A 37 4.89 -8.64 5.53
CA ALA A 37 4.38 -8.09 6.80
C ALA A 37 3.67 -9.15 7.64
N VAL A 38 2.92 -10.05 6.98
CA VAL A 38 2.30 -11.20 7.66
C VAL A 38 3.36 -12.15 8.22
N ARG A 39 4.36 -12.52 7.43
CA ARG A 39 5.46 -13.40 7.88
C ARG A 39 6.20 -12.81 9.08
N GLN A 40 6.49 -11.51 9.07
CA GLN A 40 7.10 -10.83 10.22
C GLN A 40 6.28 -10.94 11.51
N GLN A 41 4.95 -10.81 11.42
CA GLN A 41 4.09 -11.04 12.59
C GLN A 41 4.22 -12.48 13.09
N TYR A 42 4.25 -13.46 12.17
CA TYR A 42 4.44 -14.87 12.49
C TYR A 42 5.84 -15.21 13.00
N ASP A 43 6.87 -14.42 12.71
CA ASP A 43 8.20 -14.60 13.30
C ASP A 43 8.29 -13.98 14.71
N PHE A 44 7.61 -12.86 14.93
CA PHE A 44 7.70 -12.10 16.19
C PHE A 44 6.90 -12.72 17.34
N TRP A 45 5.66 -13.13 17.10
CA TRP A 45 4.73 -13.52 18.17
C TRP A 45 5.01 -14.90 18.80
N PRO A 46 5.45 -15.94 18.08
CA PRO A 46 5.75 -17.24 18.69
C PRO A 46 6.89 -17.20 19.71
N ALA A 47 7.80 -16.21 19.62
CA ALA A 47 8.85 -16.02 20.61
C ALA A 47 8.32 -15.56 21.99
N LYS A 48 7.06 -15.11 22.07
CA LYS A 48 6.44 -14.66 23.32
C LYS A 48 5.74 -15.82 24.04
N PRO A 49 6.05 -16.09 25.32
CA PRO A 49 5.42 -17.15 26.10
C PRO A 49 3.90 -17.00 26.29
N SER A 50 3.37 -15.78 26.14
CA SER A 50 1.94 -15.50 26.27
C SER A 50 1.13 -15.88 25.03
N THR A 51 1.76 -16.17 23.89
CA THR A 51 1.07 -16.49 22.65
C THR A 51 0.51 -17.91 22.68
N ALA A 52 -0.82 -18.06 22.61
CA ALA A 52 -1.47 -19.37 22.59
C ALA A 52 -1.73 -19.88 21.16
N ARG A 53 -2.22 -19.00 20.27
CA ARG A 53 -2.45 -19.31 18.86
C ARG A 53 -2.50 -18.04 18.02
N MET A 54 -2.28 -18.21 16.72
CA MET A 54 -2.39 -17.14 15.72
C MET A 54 -3.36 -17.58 14.63
N GLU A 55 -4.19 -16.66 14.16
CA GLU A 55 -5.13 -16.86 13.05
C GLU A 55 -4.80 -15.84 11.95
N LEU A 56 -4.84 -16.29 10.69
CA LEU A 56 -4.57 -15.47 9.53
C LEU A 56 -5.79 -15.43 8.61
N THR A 57 -6.26 -14.22 8.35
CA THR A 57 -7.42 -13.97 7.49
C THR A 57 -6.98 -13.14 6.29
N GLU A 58 -7.26 -13.64 5.08
CA GLU A 58 -7.15 -12.85 3.86
C GLU A 58 -8.47 -12.12 3.60
N HIS A 59 -8.35 -10.85 3.26
CA HIS A 59 -9.41 -9.98 2.83
C HIS A 59 -9.17 -9.59 1.37
N THR A 60 -10.16 -9.84 0.51
CA THR A 60 -10.16 -9.33 -0.86
C THR A 60 -11.29 -8.32 -1.00
N LEU A 61 -10.95 -7.09 -1.36
CA LEU A 61 -11.88 -6.02 -1.70
C LEU A 61 -11.89 -5.83 -3.22
N ILE A 62 -13.04 -6.05 -3.85
CA ILE A 62 -13.25 -5.76 -5.27
C ILE A 62 -14.09 -4.50 -5.37
N GLN A 63 -13.58 -3.51 -6.09
CA GLN A 63 -14.27 -2.26 -6.37
C GLN A 63 -14.62 -2.15 -7.85
N ALA A 64 -15.92 -2.17 -8.14
CA ALA A 64 -16.46 -1.83 -9.45
C ALA A 64 -16.88 -0.35 -9.47
N ARG A 65 -16.64 0.34 -10.59
CA ARG A 65 -16.99 1.74 -10.77
C ARG A 65 -17.66 1.94 -12.13
N THR A 66 -18.81 2.61 -12.10
CA THR A 66 -19.58 2.92 -13.31
C THR A 66 -19.99 4.38 -13.26
N ILE A 67 -19.90 5.09 -14.39
CA ILE A 67 -20.49 6.43 -14.49
C ILE A 67 -22.00 6.25 -14.60
N THR A 68 -22.76 6.92 -13.74
CA THR A 68 -24.22 6.91 -13.74
C THR A 68 -24.77 8.32 -13.94
N THR A 69 -26.05 8.40 -14.28
CA THR A 69 -26.79 9.66 -14.49
C THR A 69 -27.80 9.89 -13.37
N PHE A 70 -28.40 11.08 -13.29
CA PHE A 70 -29.43 11.36 -12.29
C PHE A 70 -30.71 10.56 -12.54
N GLU A 71 -30.99 10.27 -13.81
CA GLU A 71 -32.13 9.48 -14.27
C GLU A 71 -32.01 8.01 -13.84
N ASP A 72 -30.78 7.51 -13.72
CA ASP A 72 -30.47 6.14 -13.31
C ASP A 72 -30.36 5.98 -11.78
N LEU A 73 -30.51 7.07 -11.01
CA LEU A 73 -30.53 7.01 -9.54
C LEU A 73 -31.90 6.51 -9.03
N PRO A 74 -31.93 5.79 -7.90
CA PRO A 74 -33.18 5.47 -7.20
C PRO A 74 -34.04 6.73 -7.00
N GLY A 75 -35.36 6.62 -7.17
CA GLY A 75 -36.29 7.74 -7.08
C GLY A 75 -36.24 8.48 -5.74
N PRO A 76 -36.79 9.70 -5.64
CA PRO A 76 -36.83 10.42 -4.38
C PRO A 76 -37.51 9.62 -3.27
N GLY A 77 -36.83 9.46 -2.13
CA GLY A 77 -37.30 8.65 -0.99
C GLY A 77 -37.18 7.13 -1.20
N GLU A 78 -36.71 6.67 -2.35
CA GLU A 78 -36.50 5.23 -2.60
C GLU A 78 -35.17 4.76 -2.00
N ALA A 79 -35.20 3.55 -1.43
CA ALA A 79 -33.99 2.92 -0.95
C ALA A 79 -33.03 2.64 -2.11
N THR A 80 -31.73 2.86 -1.88
CA THR A 80 -30.72 2.47 -2.87
C THR A 80 -30.59 0.95 -2.86
N PRO A 81 -30.89 0.27 -3.98
CA PRO A 81 -30.85 -1.18 -4.01
C PRO A 81 -29.41 -1.63 -3.86
N LEU A 82 -29.20 -2.53 -2.91
CA LEU A 82 -27.92 -3.22 -2.75
C LEU A 82 -27.79 -4.24 -3.88
N PRO A 83 -26.61 -4.35 -4.51
CA PRO A 83 -26.34 -5.44 -5.43
C PRO A 83 -26.45 -6.79 -4.73
N ASP A 84 -26.78 -7.83 -5.48
CA ASP A 84 -26.79 -9.20 -4.98
C ASP A 84 -25.43 -9.56 -4.38
N LEU A 85 -25.44 -10.24 -3.23
CA LEU A 85 -24.23 -10.71 -2.58
C LEU A 85 -23.64 -11.88 -3.39
N PRO A 86 -22.45 -11.72 -4.03
CA PRO A 86 -21.85 -12.80 -4.78
C PRO A 86 -21.52 -13.99 -3.88
N ALA A 87 -21.52 -15.21 -4.44
CA ALA A 87 -21.13 -16.40 -3.70
C ALA A 87 -19.73 -16.23 -3.08
N GLY A 88 -19.61 -16.50 -1.77
CA GLY A 88 -18.37 -16.38 -1.01
C GLY A 88 -18.02 -14.95 -0.56
N ALA A 89 -18.77 -13.93 -0.96
CA ALA A 89 -18.61 -12.58 -0.42
C ALA A 89 -19.26 -12.51 0.97
N HIS A 90 -18.61 -11.80 1.89
CA HIS A 90 -19.15 -11.52 3.22
C HIS A 90 -20.03 -10.27 3.19
N GLU A 91 -19.63 -9.25 2.45
CA GLU A 91 -20.34 -7.97 2.41
C GLU A 91 -20.31 -7.37 1.01
N VAL A 92 -21.42 -6.74 0.63
CA VAL A 92 -21.47 -5.83 -0.52
C VAL A 92 -22.01 -4.48 -0.06
N LYS A 93 -21.28 -3.42 -0.41
CA LYS A 93 -21.70 -2.04 -0.22
C LYS A 93 -21.84 -1.36 -1.56
N ARG A 94 -22.83 -0.48 -1.68
CA ARG A 94 -22.99 0.41 -2.81
C ARG A 94 -23.09 1.84 -2.32
N PHE A 95 -22.43 2.76 -3.00
CA PHE A 95 -22.52 4.19 -2.74
C PHE A 95 -22.14 5.00 -3.97
N PHE A 96 -22.44 6.28 -3.92
CA PHE A 96 -22.16 7.22 -4.98
C PHE A 96 -21.07 8.21 -4.57
N LYS A 97 -20.38 8.76 -5.57
CA LYS A 97 -19.40 9.83 -5.38
C LYS A 97 -19.42 10.76 -6.59
N PHE A 98 -19.20 12.07 -6.38
CA PHE A 98 -18.96 12.97 -7.48
C PHE A 98 -17.49 12.96 -7.91
N THR A 99 -17.28 13.05 -9.22
CA THR A 99 -15.98 13.25 -9.83
C THR A 99 -16.06 14.35 -10.86
N SER A 100 -14.99 15.11 -11.05
CA SER A 100 -14.86 16.04 -12.16
C SER A 100 -14.04 15.40 -13.27
N ALA A 101 -14.54 15.48 -14.50
CA ALA A 101 -13.78 15.14 -15.69
C ALA A 101 -12.84 16.31 -16.04
N LEU A 102 -11.55 16.00 -16.18
CA LEU A 102 -10.54 16.94 -16.67
C LEU A 102 -10.50 16.92 -18.21
N GLU A 103 -9.85 17.93 -18.81
CA GLU A 103 -9.73 18.06 -20.27
C GLU A 103 -9.03 16.87 -20.92
N ASP A 104 -8.14 16.20 -20.19
CA ASP A 104 -7.44 14.98 -20.63
C ASP A 104 -8.28 13.70 -20.50
N GLY A 105 -9.55 13.83 -20.07
CA GLY A 105 -10.47 12.72 -19.84
C GLY A 105 -10.27 11.99 -18.51
N SER A 106 -9.31 12.40 -17.68
CA SER A 106 -9.10 11.83 -16.35
C SER A 106 -10.18 12.29 -15.36
N LEU A 107 -10.39 11.48 -14.32
CA LEU A 107 -11.42 11.70 -13.30
C LEU A 107 -10.78 12.03 -11.95
N THR A 108 -11.09 13.20 -11.40
CA THR A 108 -10.64 13.62 -10.08
C THR A 108 -11.80 13.68 -9.08
N GLY A 109 -11.55 13.34 -7.81
CA GLY A 109 -12.60 13.33 -6.79
C GLY A 109 -13.14 14.73 -6.52
N PHE A 110 -14.46 14.85 -6.35
CA PHE A 110 -15.12 16.10 -5.98
C PHE A 110 -16.14 15.87 -4.86
N GLY A 111 -16.12 16.73 -3.85
CA GLY A 111 -17.08 16.69 -2.75
C GLY A 111 -16.91 15.49 -1.80
N PRO A 112 -18.00 15.07 -1.13
CA PRO A 112 -17.99 13.97 -0.15
C PRO A 112 -17.42 12.67 -0.70
N ALA A 113 -16.73 11.93 0.17
CA ALA A 113 -16.16 10.64 -0.21
C ALA A 113 -17.23 9.55 -0.43
N VAL A 114 -18.38 9.67 0.24
CA VAL A 114 -19.48 8.69 0.22
C VAL A 114 -20.82 9.41 0.26
N LEU A 115 -21.67 9.13 -0.72
CA LEU A 115 -23.09 9.50 -0.77
C LEU A 115 -23.88 8.20 -0.80
N ARG A 116 -24.69 7.93 0.23
CA ARG A 116 -25.27 6.59 0.45
C ARG A 116 -26.51 6.35 -0.39
N THR A 117 -27.21 7.42 -0.75
CA THR A 117 -28.49 7.36 -1.46
C THR A 117 -28.53 8.28 -2.68
N GLY A 118 -29.47 8.01 -3.59
CA GLY A 118 -29.76 8.93 -4.70
C GLY A 118 -30.19 10.32 -4.21
N ASP A 119 -30.82 10.41 -3.04
CA ASP A 119 -31.21 11.69 -2.45
C ASP A 119 -30.02 12.46 -1.89
N ASP A 120 -29.02 11.80 -1.31
CA ASP A 120 -27.77 12.45 -0.92
C ASP A 120 -27.08 13.07 -2.14
N VAL A 121 -27.10 12.38 -3.28
CA VAL A 121 -26.54 12.86 -4.56
C VAL A 121 -27.30 14.08 -5.06
N ARG A 122 -28.64 14.02 -5.12
CA ARG A 122 -29.48 15.16 -5.52
C ARG A 122 -29.31 16.36 -4.59
N HIS A 123 -29.30 16.10 -3.27
CA HIS A 123 -29.15 17.15 -2.26
C HIS A 123 -27.80 17.84 -2.39
N PHE A 124 -26.71 17.08 -2.49
CA PHE A 124 -25.37 17.65 -2.64
C PHE A 124 -25.21 18.43 -3.96
N TYR A 125 -25.77 17.92 -5.07
CA TYR A 125 -25.77 18.63 -6.34
C TYR A 125 -26.51 19.96 -6.26
N ASN A 126 -27.74 19.95 -5.75
CA ASN A 126 -28.55 21.16 -5.59
C ASN A 126 -27.88 22.18 -4.66
N TRP A 127 -27.28 21.72 -3.56
CA TRP A 127 -26.49 22.56 -2.67
C TRP A 127 -25.29 23.19 -3.42
N THR A 128 -24.58 22.42 -4.24
CA THR A 128 -23.44 22.91 -5.03
C THR A 128 -23.87 24.00 -6.01
N VAL A 129 -24.92 23.76 -6.79
CA VAL A 129 -25.46 24.73 -7.77
C VAL A 129 -25.94 26.01 -7.06
N THR A 130 -26.77 25.88 -6.02
CA THR A 130 -27.32 27.03 -5.30
C THR A 130 -26.27 27.85 -4.54
N THR A 131 -25.18 27.20 -4.10
CA THR A 131 -24.07 27.90 -3.44
C THR A 131 -23.24 28.70 -4.45
N GLN A 132 -23.08 28.24 -5.68
CA GLN A 132 -22.38 29.00 -6.73
C GLN A 132 -23.09 30.28 -7.12
N ASP A 133 -24.42 30.22 -7.23
CA ASP A 133 -25.22 31.41 -7.54
C ASP A 133 -25.04 32.51 -6.48
N ARG A 134 -24.59 32.14 -5.26
CA ARG A 134 -24.42 33.04 -4.12
C ARG A 134 -22.96 33.38 -3.79
N ALA A 135 -22.00 32.52 -4.14
CA ALA A 135 -20.60 32.65 -3.75
C ALA A 135 -19.71 33.07 -4.93
N GLN A 136 -19.14 34.28 -4.87
CA GLN A 136 -18.29 34.84 -5.94
C GLN A 136 -16.87 34.24 -6.01
N ALA A 137 -16.44 33.45 -5.02
CA ALA A 137 -15.02 33.09 -4.84
C ALA A 137 -14.62 31.69 -5.35
N VAL A 138 -15.55 30.74 -5.49
CA VAL A 138 -15.25 29.38 -5.95
C VAL A 138 -16.31 28.93 -6.95
N HIS A 139 -15.93 28.95 -8.23
CA HIS A 139 -16.76 28.44 -9.32
C HIS A 139 -16.41 26.97 -9.58
N VAL A 140 -17.40 26.07 -9.56
CA VAL A 140 -17.22 24.67 -9.99
C VAL A 140 -17.95 24.53 -11.32
N ASP A 141 -17.28 24.02 -12.34
CA ASP A 141 -17.96 23.72 -13.59
C ASP A 141 -18.86 22.50 -13.38
N VAL A 142 -20.15 22.72 -13.19
CA VAL A 142 -21.11 21.64 -12.98
C VAL A 142 -21.25 20.74 -14.21
N SER A 143 -20.87 21.23 -15.40
CA SER A 143 -20.91 20.44 -16.64
C SER A 143 -19.83 19.36 -16.70
N THR A 144 -18.76 19.48 -15.91
CA THR A 144 -17.71 18.46 -15.80
C THR A 144 -17.99 17.42 -14.72
N LEU A 145 -18.99 17.66 -13.86
CA LEU A 145 -19.34 16.72 -12.80
C LEU A 145 -19.97 15.45 -13.37
N ARG A 146 -19.53 14.32 -12.84
CA ARG A 146 -20.06 12.98 -13.12
C ARG A 146 -20.37 12.28 -11.81
N ILE A 147 -21.40 11.45 -11.82
CA ILE A 147 -21.74 10.60 -10.68
C ILE A 147 -21.07 9.24 -10.92
N LEU A 148 -20.25 8.81 -9.98
CA LEU A 148 -19.73 7.45 -9.93
C LEU A 148 -20.62 6.61 -9.03
N ASP A 149 -21.16 5.54 -9.58
CA ASP A 149 -21.75 4.42 -8.85
C ASP A 149 -20.63 3.43 -8.50
N ILE A 150 -20.46 3.18 -7.21
CA ILE A 150 -19.36 2.38 -6.68
C ILE A 150 -19.95 1.21 -5.91
N THR A 151 -19.60 0.01 -6.36
CA THR A 151 -19.87 -1.23 -5.63
C THR A 151 -18.56 -1.75 -5.03
N LEU A 152 -18.57 -2.01 -3.74
CA LEU A 152 -17.50 -2.67 -3.00
C LEU A 152 -17.96 -4.05 -2.56
N THR A 153 -17.29 -5.09 -3.02
CA THR A 153 -17.52 -6.47 -2.60
C THR A 153 -16.35 -6.94 -1.75
N HIS A 154 -16.64 -7.37 -0.53
CA HIS A 154 -15.66 -7.84 0.42
C HIS A 154 -15.75 -9.35 0.58
N TYR A 155 -14.63 -10.03 0.32
CA TYR A 155 -14.44 -11.44 0.56
C TYR A 155 -13.49 -11.63 1.72
N THR A 156 -13.77 -12.62 2.55
CA THR A 156 -12.93 -13.00 3.69
C THR A 156 -12.75 -14.50 3.70
N ARG A 157 -11.51 -14.96 3.83
CA ARG A 157 -11.21 -16.38 4.04
C ARG A 157 -10.08 -16.54 5.04
N GLU A 158 -10.19 -17.55 5.88
CA GLU A 158 -9.07 -18.00 6.70
C GLU A 158 -8.08 -18.73 5.80
N ILE A 159 -6.79 -18.47 5.98
CA ILE A 159 -5.70 -19.10 5.21
C ILE A 159 -4.58 -19.52 6.15
N GLN A 160 -3.74 -20.45 5.72
CA GLN A 160 -2.53 -20.83 6.44
C GLN A 160 -1.35 -19.98 5.98
N LEU A 161 -0.30 -19.89 6.81
CA LEU A 161 0.92 -19.15 6.46
C LEU A 161 1.55 -19.66 5.15
N ALA A 162 1.44 -20.96 4.88
CA ALA A 162 1.93 -21.60 3.66
C ALA A 162 1.15 -21.21 2.39
N ASP A 163 -0.06 -20.65 2.53
CA ASP A 163 -0.89 -20.21 1.41
C ASP A 163 -0.58 -18.76 0.97
N LEU A 164 0.28 -18.06 1.71
CA LEU A 164 0.70 -16.72 1.36
C LEU A 164 1.47 -16.72 0.04
N PRO A 165 1.23 -15.73 -0.84
CA PRO A 165 2.02 -15.60 -2.05
C PRO A 165 3.50 -15.35 -1.72
N ASP A 166 4.38 -15.84 -2.58
CA ASP A 166 5.80 -15.53 -2.57
C ASP A 166 6.03 -14.11 -3.13
N ASP A 167 5.47 -13.12 -2.43
CA ASP A 167 5.70 -11.69 -2.70
C ASP A 167 7.09 -11.25 -2.26
N PHE A 168 7.96 -12.16 -1.79
CA PHE A 168 9.30 -11.81 -1.33
C PHE A 168 10.04 -11.00 -2.40
N THR A 169 10.03 -11.44 -3.66
CA THR A 169 10.70 -10.71 -4.76
C THR A 169 10.05 -9.35 -5.08
N ALA A 170 8.79 -9.13 -4.69
CA ALA A 170 8.06 -7.88 -4.91
C ALA A 170 8.07 -6.95 -3.69
N SER A 171 8.34 -7.47 -2.49
CA SER A 171 8.45 -6.68 -1.26
C SER A 171 9.76 -5.89 -1.24
N LEU A 172 9.79 -4.78 -0.49
CA LEU A 172 11.00 -3.97 -0.35
C LEU A 172 12.17 -4.85 0.13
N LEU A 173 11.91 -5.71 1.10
CA LEU A 173 12.91 -6.57 1.72
C LEU A 173 13.49 -7.59 0.76
N GLY A 174 12.65 -8.31 0.01
CA GLY A 174 13.21 -9.27 -0.94
C GLY A 174 13.80 -8.62 -2.18
N GLN A 175 13.41 -7.38 -2.54
CA GLN A 175 14.15 -6.60 -3.54
C GLN A 175 15.55 -6.21 -3.06
N LEU A 176 15.70 -5.82 -1.79
CA LEU A 176 17.02 -5.51 -1.21
C LEU A 176 17.89 -6.77 -1.04
N GLU A 177 17.31 -7.87 -0.55
CA GLU A 177 18.03 -9.14 -0.34
C GLU A 177 18.43 -9.82 -1.66
N THR A 178 17.58 -9.76 -2.69
CA THR A 178 17.93 -10.29 -4.03
C THR A 178 19.17 -9.62 -4.60
N GLU A 179 19.39 -8.35 -4.27
CA GLU A 179 20.55 -7.57 -4.69
C GLU A 179 21.72 -7.66 -3.70
N GLY A 180 21.62 -8.52 -2.69
CA GLY A 180 22.68 -8.82 -1.73
C GLY A 180 22.87 -7.77 -0.64
N LEU A 181 21.90 -6.88 -0.42
CA LEU A 181 21.94 -5.93 0.69
C LEU A 181 21.36 -6.55 1.96
N CYS A 182 22.13 -6.49 3.04
CA CYS A 182 21.66 -6.83 4.38
C CYS A 182 20.86 -5.66 4.96
N TRP A 183 19.85 -5.96 5.77
CA TRP A 183 19.07 -4.98 6.49
C TRP A 183 18.81 -5.43 7.92
N VAL A 184 18.61 -4.48 8.82
CA VAL A 184 18.37 -4.71 10.24
C VAL A 184 17.11 -3.95 10.65
N PRO A 185 16.09 -4.62 11.22
CA PRO A 185 14.94 -3.92 11.79
C PRO A 185 15.35 -3.26 13.11
N VAL A 186 15.08 -1.97 13.24
CA VAL A 186 15.34 -1.18 14.44
C VAL A 186 14.02 -0.69 15.02
N HIS A 187 13.80 -1.01 16.30
CA HIS A 187 12.60 -0.64 17.03
C HIS A 187 12.96 0.45 18.05
N GLU A 188 12.51 1.67 17.81
CA GLU A 188 12.73 2.82 18.69
C GLU A 188 11.41 3.38 19.19
N HIS A 189 11.46 4.31 20.15
CA HIS A 189 10.25 4.93 20.71
C HIS A 189 9.42 5.70 19.68
N ALA A 190 10.03 6.11 18.57
CA ALA A 190 9.39 6.86 17.49
C ALA A 190 8.74 5.96 16.40
N GLY A 191 9.07 4.67 16.35
CA GLY A 191 8.54 3.75 15.36
C GLY A 191 9.47 2.57 15.04
N THR A 192 9.05 1.76 14.07
CA THR A 192 9.87 0.68 13.49
C THR A 192 10.49 1.18 12.19
N TYR A 193 11.81 1.11 12.08
CA TYR A 193 12.57 1.54 10.91
C TYR A 193 13.45 0.39 10.39
N LEU A 194 13.77 0.42 9.11
CA LEU A 194 14.75 -0.49 8.52
C LEU A 194 16.08 0.25 8.36
N ARG A 195 17.16 -0.34 8.84
CA ARG A 195 18.52 0.15 8.58
C ARG A 195 19.23 -0.76 7.60
N VAL A 196 19.81 -0.17 6.57
CA VAL A 196 20.65 -0.86 5.57
C VAL A 196 22.08 -0.37 5.79
N PRO A 197 22.93 -1.14 6.51
CA PRO A 197 24.32 -0.78 6.70
C PRO A 197 25.08 -0.87 5.37
N LEU A 198 25.95 0.12 5.12
CA LEU A 198 26.76 0.23 3.92
C LEU A 198 28.22 -0.16 4.19
N ALA A 199 28.96 -0.48 3.13
CA ALA A 199 30.32 -0.99 3.23
C ALA A 199 31.33 0.05 3.75
N ASP A 200 31.05 1.33 3.55
CA ASP A 200 31.86 2.45 4.06
C ASP A 200 31.57 2.79 5.53
N GLY A 201 30.68 2.05 6.20
CA GLY A 201 30.26 2.27 7.57
C GLY A 201 29.15 3.30 7.76
N SER A 202 28.64 3.89 6.67
CA SER A 202 27.42 4.69 6.68
C SER A 202 26.16 3.81 6.68
N GLU A 203 24.98 4.39 6.90
CA GLU A 203 23.73 3.63 6.90
C GLU A 203 22.59 4.36 6.19
N ILE A 204 21.69 3.59 5.57
CA ILE A 204 20.42 4.10 5.05
C ILE A 204 19.31 3.71 6.02
N THR A 205 18.60 4.70 6.55
CA THR A 205 17.40 4.49 7.35
C THR A 205 16.17 4.66 6.47
N ILE A 206 15.32 3.63 6.44
CA ILE A 206 14.05 3.62 5.73
C ILE A 206 12.93 3.62 6.77
N SER A 207 12.08 4.62 6.67
CA SER A 207 10.96 4.83 7.58
C SER A 207 9.63 4.93 6.84
N GLY A 208 8.60 4.45 7.54
CA GLY A 208 7.23 4.75 7.20
C GLY A 208 6.82 6.16 7.54
N ALA A 209 6.25 6.86 6.57
CA ALA A 209 5.53 8.11 6.83
C ALA A 209 4.02 7.88 6.73
N THR A 210 3.27 8.43 7.70
CA THR A 210 1.83 8.65 7.53
C THR A 210 1.60 9.69 6.43
N ALA A 211 0.40 9.72 5.84
CA ALA A 211 0.06 10.65 4.75
C ALA A 211 0.31 12.14 5.09
N ASP A 212 0.39 12.49 6.38
CA ASP A 212 0.64 13.85 6.88
C ASP A 212 2.13 14.14 7.15
N GLY A 213 3.05 13.22 6.79
CA GLY A 213 4.49 13.39 6.95
C GLY A 213 5.01 13.25 8.39
N ARG A 214 4.19 12.77 9.33
CA ARG A 214 4.63 12.38 10.68
C ARG A 214 5.05 10.92 10.71
N GLU A 215 6.08 10.63 11.51
CA GLU A 215 6.53 9.27 11.81
C GLU A 215 5.36 8.42 12.32
N ALA A 216 5.22 7.23 11.73
CA ALA A 216 4.16 6.30 12.07
C ALA A 216 4.46 5.58 13.39
N SER A 217 3.43 5.39 14.21
CA SER A 217 3.54 4.68 15.48
C SER A 217 4.02 3.24 15.31
N SER A 218 4.62 2.69 16.37
CA SER A 218 5.16 1.32 16.53
C SER A 218 4.20 0.15 16.24
N GLN A 219 2.98 0.42 15.76
CA GLN A 219 1.97 -0.57 15.40
C GLN A 219 1.98 -0.97 13.92
N HIS A 220 2.85 -0.38 13.10
CA HIS A 220 2.89 -0.60 11.64
C HIS A 220 4.24 -1.19 11.25
N THR A 221 4.25 -2.23 10.42
CA THR A 221 5.50 -2.72 9.83
C THR A 221 5.98 -1.74 8.76
N ALA A 222 7.28 -1.75 8.43
CA ALA A 222 7.82 -0.89 7.38
C ALA A 222 6.98 -1.02 6.08
N ASP A 223 6.60 -2.24 5.71
CA ASP A 223 5.77 -2.48 4.53
C ASP A 223 4.36 -1.86 4.61
N ASP A 224 3.79 -1.56 5.78
CA ASP A 224 2.40 -1.13 5.93
C ASP A 224 2.16 0.37 5.65
N HIS A 225 3.21 1.12 5.31
CA HIS A 225 3.11 2.56 5.21
C HIS A 225 2.56 3.04 3.85
N ALA A 226 1.66 4.03 3.90
CA ALA A 226 1.10 4.70 2.70
C ALA A 226 2.13 5.59 1.99
N SER A 227 3.26 5.88 2.64
CA SER A 227 4.38 6.63 2.08
C SER A 227 5.69 6.23 2.77
N TRP A 228 6.78 6.34 2.03
CA TRP A 228 8.12 5.98 2.45
C TRP A 228 9.04 7.19 2.47
N LEU A 229 9.99 7.17 3.40
CA LEU A 229 11.13 8.07 3.45
C LEU A 229 12.39 7.21 3.61
N ALA A 230 13.39 7.44 2.77
CA ALA A 230 14.72 6.87 2.95
C ALA A 230 15.73 8.01 3.10
N VAL A 231 16.57 7.91 4.12
CA VAL A 231 17.60 8.89 4.43
C VAL A 231 18.93 8.15 4.60
N TRP A 232 19.94 8.61 3.89
CA TRP A 232 21.32 8.19 4.11
C TRP A 232 21.97 9.05 5.18
N GLY A 233 22.70 8.44 6.10
CA GLY A 233 23.43 9.10 7.18
C GLY A 233 24.89 8.66 7.22
N ASP A 234 25.82 9.60 7.33
CA ASP A 234 27.24 9.32 7.57
C ASP A 234 27.62 9.39 9.05
N PHE A 235 28.88 9.03 9.36
CA PHE A 235 29.45 9.09 10.71
C PHE A 235 29.65 10.52 11.26
N ASN A 236 29.35 11.56 10.47
CA ASN A 236 29.44 12.97 10.87
C ASN A 236 28.06 13.61 11.11
N ASP A 237 27.00 12.81 11.31
CA ASP A 237 25.61 13.28 11.43
C ASP A 237 25.09 14.05 10.20
N THR A 238 25.66 13.81 9.01
CA THR A 238 25.12 14.35 7.77
C THR A 238 24.01 13.46 7.25
N PHE A 239 22.81 14.01 7.07
CA PHE A 239 21.65 13.28 6.56
C PHE A 239 21.23 13.80 5.17
N VAL A 240 21.09 12.89 4.21
CA VAL A 240 20.61 13.19 2.85
C VAL A 240 19.38 12.36 2.52
N GLU A 241 18.33 13.01 2.03
CA GLU A 241 17.14 12.31 1.54
C GLU A 241 17.48 11.51 0.27
N VAL A 242 17.32 10.18 0.36
CA VAL A 242 17.50 9.23 -0.75
C VAL A 242 16.19 9.04 -1.51
N TYR A 243 15.07 9.00 -0.79
CA TYR A 243 13.76 8.76 -1.38
C TYR A 243 12.62 9.35 -0.54
N ARG A 244 11.55 9.82 -1.19
CA ARG A 244 10.29 10.21 -0.54
C ARG A 244 9.09 9.93 -1.44
N SER A 245 8.10 9.19 -0.94
CA SER A 245 6.90 8.80 -1.70
C SER A 245 5.90 9.94 -1.95
N ALA A 246 5.81 10.91 -1.03
CA ALA A 246 4.71 11.90 -0.96
C ALA A 246 4.53 12.82 -2.19
N ARG A 247 5.33 12.68 -3.25
CA ARG A 247 5.31 13.53 -4.45
C ARG A 247 5.02 12.79 -5.76
N ARG A 248 4.83 11.47 -5.76
CA ARG A 248 4.95 10.69 -7.01
C ARG A 248 3.66 10.08 -7.56
N GLY A 249 2.58 10.01 -6.79
CA GLY A 249 1.28 9.47 -7.27
C GLY A 249 1.35 8.03 -7.79
N LEU A 250 2.37 7.27 -7.38
CA LEU A 250 2.65 5.92 -7.86
C LEU A 250 1.73 4.89 -7.20
N THR A 251 1.52 3.77 -7.89
CA THR A 251 0.95 2.57 -7.24
C THR A 251 1.95 2.05 -6.20
N ARG A 252 1.46 1.37 -5.17
CA ARG A 252 2.31 0.82 -4.09
C ARG A 252 3.48 -0.01 -4.62
N ALA A 253 3.24 -0.93 -5.56
CA ALA A 253 4.30 -1.75 -6.15
C ALA A 253 5.35 -0.91 -6.91
N ALA A 254 4.91 0.11 -7.66
CA ALA A 254 5.82 1.00 -8.37
C ALA A 254 6.60 1.92 -7.41
N ASP A 255 5.97 2.34 -6.31
CA ASP A 255 6.60 3.15 -5.27
C ASP A 255 7.65 2.34 -4.48
N THR A 256 7.33 1.08 -4.13
CA THR A 256 8.27 0.14 -3.52
C THR A 256 9.46 -0.15 -4.44
N ALA A 257 9.22 -0.39 -5.73
CA ALA A 257 10.31 -0.60 -6.70
C ALA A 257 11.18 0.65 -6.88
N ALA A 258 10.57 1.85 -6.89
CA ALA A 258 11.30 3.10 -7.00
C ALA A 258 12.12 3.42 -5.75
N LEU A 259 11.60 3.11 -4.56
CA LEU A 259 12.32 3.16 -3.29
C LEU A 259 13.52 2.21 -3.31
N ALA A 260 13.29 0.93 -3.63
CA ALA A 260 14.36 -0.07 -3.68
C ALA A 260 15.46 0.34 -4.67
N ALA A 261 15.09 0.81 -5.86
CA ALA A 261 16.05 1.30 -6.85
C ALA A 261 16.87 2.51 -6.35
N ALA A 262 16.25 3.43 -5.60
CA ALA A 262 16.96 4.57 -5.02
C ALA A 262 17.94 4.15 -3.91
N VAL A 263 17.53 3.23 -3.04
CA VAL A 263 18.38 2.65 -1.99
C VAL A 263 19.56 1.90 -2.60
N LEU A 264 19.31 1.07 -3.62
CA LEU A 264 20.36 0.34 -4.34
C LEU A 264 21.35 1.26 -5.04
N LYS A 265 20.86 2.34 -5.65
CA LYS A 265 21.72 3.34 -6.27
C LYS A 265 22.64 3.99 -5.22
N CYS A 266 22.07 4.41 -4.10
CA CYS A 266 22.83 4.99 -2.99
C CYS A 266 23.84 3.97 -2.44
N ALA A 267 23.43 2.72 -2.21
CA ALA A 267 24.33 1.67 -1.74
C ALA A 267 25.53 1.48 -2.67
N ARG A 268 25.32 1.46 -3.99
CA ARG A 268 26.41 1.34 -4.99
C ARG A 268 27.37 2.53 -4.95
N GLU A 269 26.88 3.74 -4.72
CA GLU A 269 27.71 4.95 -4.57
C GLU A 269 28.60 4.88 -3.31
N HIS A 270 28.16 4.14 -2.29
CA HIS A 270 28.82 3.96 -0.99
C HIS A 270 29.47 2.56 -0.83
N GLY A 271 29.77 1.88 -1.93
CA GLY A 271 30.51 0.61 -1.95
C GLY A 271 29.69 -0.64 -1.60
N GLY A 272 28.38 -0.51 -1.38
CA GLY A 272 27.42 -1.60 -1.26
C GLY A 272 26.93 -2.05 -2.63
N GLY A 273 27.64 -2.99 -3.25
CA GLY A 273 27.18 -3.72 -4.43
C GLY A 273 27.14 -5.23 -4.15
N PRO A 274 26.36 -6.02 -4.91
CA PRO A 274 26.34 -7.46 -4.77
C PRO A 274 27.77 -7.98 -4.93
N ALA A 275 28.18 -8.92 -4.07
CA ALA A 275 29.38 -9.69 -4.32
C ALA A 275 29.26 -10.28 -5.73
N LEU A 276 30.06 -9.78 -6.67
CA LEU A 276 30.10 -10.25 -8.06
C LEU A 276 30.35 -11.76 -8.03
N LYS A 277 29.30 -12.56 -8.21
CA LYS A 277 29.42 -13.93 -8.70
C LYS A 277 29.84 -13.84 -10.17
N ASP A 278 31.13 -13.56 -10.40
CA ASP A 278 31.88 -14.06 -11.56
C ASP A 278 33.31 -13.55 -11.55
N THR A 279 34.21 -14.30 -10.89
CA THR A 279 35.56 -14.56 -11.41
C THR A 279 36.10 -15.87 -10.84
N LEU A 280 35.45 -17.00 -11.17
CA LEU A 280 36.05 -18.33 -11.07
C LEU A 280 36.25 -18.96 -12.46
N GLN A 281 36.54 -18.13 -13.46
CA GLN A 281 37.04 -18.54 -14.76
C GLN A 281 38.10 -17.55 -15.25
N GLN A 282 39.23 -17.47 -14.56
CA GLN A 282 40.55 -17.15 -15.14
C GLN A 282 41.63 -17.18 -14.04
N ALA A 283 42.03 -18.37 -13.62
CA ALA A 283 43.35 -18.62 -13.02
C ALA A 283 43.57 -20.13 -12.80
N HIS A 284 43.37 -20.98 -13.82
CA HIS A 284 44.02 -22.30 -13.88
C HIS A 284 44.78 -22.38 -15.19
N GLY A 285 45.88 -21.64 -15.23
CA GLY A 285 46.89 -21.70 -16.25
C GLY A 285 48.22 -21.39 -15.58
N SER A 286 48.78 -22.38 -14.89
CA SER A 286 50.21 -22.55 -14.62
C SER A 286 50.38 -23.91 -13.92
N GLU A 287 50.80 -24.90 -14.70
CA GLU A 287 51.35 -26.17 -14.21
C GLU A 287 52.51 -25.91 -13.23
N PRO A 288 52.66 -26.69 -12.15
CA PRO A 288 53.92 -26.81 -11.47
C PRO A 288 54.80 -27.81 -12.23
N THR A 289 55.91 -27.32 -12.78
CA THR A 289 57.01 -28.14 -13.27
C THR A 289 57.53 -29.03 -12.14
N GLN A 290 57.51 -30.34 -12.37
CA GLN A 290 58.14 -31.35 -11.52
C GLN A 290 59.67 -31.25 -11.55
N ASP A 291 60.23 -31.58 -10.38
CA ASP A 291 61.50 -32.29 -10.12
C ASP A 291 62.81 -31.77 -10.70
N SER A 292 63.72 -31.32 -9.82
CA SER A 292 64.81 -32.17 -9.26
C SER A 292 65.64 -31.39 -8.24
#